data_AF-A0A7V3A8A7-F1
#
_entry.id   AF-A0A7V3A8A7-F1
#
_cell.length_a   1.000
_cell.length_b   1.000
_cell.length_c   1.000
_cell.angle_alpha   90.00
_cell.angle_beta   90.00
_cell.angle_gamma   90.00
#
_symmetry.space_group_name_H-M   'P 1'
#
loop_
_entity.id
_entity.type
_entity.pdbx_description
1 polymer ?
#
loop_
_entity_poly.entity_id
_entity_poly.type
_entity_poly.pdbx_seq_one_letter_code
_entity_poly.pdbx_strand_id
1 'polypeptide(L)'
;MIFVMGLGLLVAVPVLETQLRREKEEELIFRGRQYQEAIRLYQQKKPGAYPSSLEELVKEKCLRRIYPDPMSENGRWHLLLLPSVTEAGRGSVRAGETRAAEKLLVVPEESLKKIRNPQIVGVVSSSRQKSVKIYQEEEYYNKWLFYYGQTEGKKPQLIYQTGD
;
A
#
# COMPACT_ATOMS: atom_id res chain seq x y z
N MET A 1 46.17 -20.52 12.08
CA MET A 1 45.29 -19.69 12.95
C MET A 1 44.37 -18.75 12.17
N ILE A 2 44.79 -18.16 11.04
CA ILE A 2 43.96 -17.21 10.27
C ILE A 2 42.70 -17.85 9.64
N PHE A 3 42.72 -19.15 9.35
CA PHE A 3 41.58 -19.86 8.74
C PHE A 3 40.36 -20.01 9.68
N VAL A 4 40.58 -20.12 11.00
CA VAL A 4 39.49 -20.25 11.99
C VAL A 4 38.79 -18.90 12.22
N MET A 5 39.53 -17.80 12.14
CA MET A 5 39.02 -16.44 12.29
C MET A 5 38.21 -15.98 11.07
N GLY A 6 38.52 -16.49 9.87
CA GLY A 6 37.72 -16.27 8.66
C GLY A 6 36.37 -17.00 8.64
N LEU A 7 36.27 -18.16 9.29
CA LEU A 7 35.02 -18.93 9.35
C LEU A 7 33.95 -18.27 10.25
N GLY A 8 34.37 -17.60 11.33
CA GLY A 8 33.46 -16.96 12.29
C GLY A 8 32.71 -15.74 11.73
N LEU A 9 33.31 -15.01 10.78
CA LEU A 9 32.68 -13.84 10.14
C LEU A 9 31.50 -14.24 9.23
N LEU A 10 31.55 -15.44 8.65
CA LEU A 10 30.57 -15.93 7.66
C LEU A 10 29.20 -16.25 8.27
N VAL A 11 29.16 -16.60 9.57
CA VAL A 11 27.92 -16.89 10.30
C VAL A 11 27.14 -15.61 10.67
N ALA A 12 27.79 -14.44 10.72
CA ALA A 12 27.16 -13.18 11.14
C ALA A 12 26.37 -12.45 10.03
N VAL A 13 26.67 -12.72 8.74
CA VAL A 13 26.03 -12.07 7.58
C VAL A 13 24.50 -12.26 7.50
N PRO A 14 23.93 -13.49 7.61
CA PRO A 14 22.49 -13.68 7.46
C PRO A 14 21.66 -13.01 8.57
N VAL A 15 22.23 -12.85 9.77
CA VAL A 15 21.59 -12.11 10.87
C VAL A 15 21.43 -10.64 10.51
N LEU A 16 22.45 -10.00 9.93
CA LEU A 16 22.40 -8.58 9.58
C LEU A 16 21.36 -8.29 8.50
N GLU A 17 21.32 -9.09 7.43
CA GLU A 17 20.31 -8.97 6.37
C GLU A 17 18.88 -9.08 6.94
N THR A 18 18.67 -9.96 7.91
CA THR A 18 17.38 -10.11 8.58
C THR A 18 17.03 -8.90 9.44
N GLN A 19 18.00 -8.29 10.13
CA GLN A 19 17.76 -7.06 10.90
C GLN A 19 17.42 -5.88 9.97
N LEU A 20 18.19 -5.68 8.89
CA LEU A 20 17.90 -4.65 7.90
C LEU A 20 16.51 -4.83 7.28
N ARG A 21 16.11 -6.07 7.01
CA ARG A 21 14.76 -6.36 6.51
C ARG A 21 13.69 -5.97 7.53
N ARG A 22 13.88 -6.27 8.82
CA ARG A 22 12.94 -5.88 9.89
C ARG A 22 12.81 -4.37 10.02
N GLU A 23 13.92 -3.63 9.95
CA GLU A 23 13.90 -2.17 9.96
C GLU A 23 13.11 -1.62 8.76
N LYS A 24 13.32 -2.18 7.56
CA LYS A 24 12.52 -1.82 6.38
C LYS A 24 11.05 -2.18 6.52
N GLU A 25 10.71 -3.29 7.17
CA GLU A 25 9.32 -3.67 7.46
C GLU A 25 8.64 -2.70 8.42
N GLU A 26 9.34 -2.26 9.48
CA GLU A 26 8.84 -1.24 10.39
C GLU A 26 8.64 0.10 9.69
N GLU A 27 9.58 0.46 8.83
CA GLU A 27 9.48 1.65 7.99
C GLU A 27 8.33 1.54 6.97
N LEU A 28 8.12 0.37 6.36
CA LEU A 28 7.01 0.11 5.45
C LEU A 28 5.68 0.37 6.17
N ILE A 29 5.51 -0.19 7.37
CA ILE A 29 4.32 0.00 8.19
C ILE A 29 4.17 1.47 8.60
N PHE A 30 5.26 2.12 9.01
CA PHE A 30 5.23 3.54 9.38
C PHE A 30 4.79 4.42 8.21
N ARG A 31 5.44 4.26 7.04
CA ARG A 31 5.14 5.03 5.82
C ARG A 31 3.73 4.72 5.31
N GLY A 32 3.30 3.46 5.32
CA GLY A 32 1.94 3.04 4.97
C GLY A 32 0.88 3.73 5.84
N ARG A 33 1.10 3.78 7.16
CA ARG A 33 0.20 4.52 8.07
C ARG A 33 0.15 6.01 7.79
N GLN A 34 1.25 6.63 7.33
CA GLN A 34 1.23 8.05 6.95
C GLN A 34 0.27 8.30 5.78
N TYR A 35 0.21 7.39 4.80
CA TYR A 35 -0.73 7.50 3.69
C TYR A 35 -2.18 7.27 4.12
N GLN A 36 -2.44 6.24 4.94
CA GLN A 36 -3.76 6.00 5.52
C GLN A 36 -4.27 7.23 6.28
N GLU A 37 -3.42 7.81 7.12
CA GLU A 37 -3.77 9.00 7.91
C GLU A 37 -3.94 10.25 7.05
N ALA A 38 -3.12 10.42 6.01
CA ALA A 38 -3.27 11.52 5.05
C ALA A 38 -4.63 11.44 4.34
N ILE A 39 -5.10 10.25 3.98
CA ILE A 39 -6.40 10.05 3.34
C ILE A 39 -7.54 10.32 4.33
N ARG A 40 -7.40 9.91 5.59
CA ARG A 40 -8.33 10.28 6.67
C ARG A 40 -8.47 11.80 6.79
N LEU A 41 -7.34 12.51 6.87
CA LEU A 41 -7.31 13.97 6.95
C LEU A 41 -7.90 14.64 5.70
N TYR A 42 -7.64 14.08 4.52
CA TYR A 42 -8.21 14.56 3.27
C TYR A 42 -9.75 14.47 3.28
N GLN A 43 -10.31 13.33 3.70
CA GLN A 43 -11.75 13.15 3.87
C GLN A 43 -12.35 14.09 4.91
N GLN A 44 -11.63 14.39 5.99
CA GLN A 44 -12.09 15.38 6.97
C GLN A 44 -12.13 16.80 6.40
N LYS A 45 -11.19 17.16 5.53
CA LYS A 45 -11.16 18.47 4.85
C LYS A 45 -12.19 18.57 3.72
N LYS A 46 -12.39 17.48 2.98
CA LYS A 46 -13.28 17.40 1.82
C LYS A 46 -14.17 16.15 1.94
N PRO A 47 -15.29 16.25 2.69
CA PRO A 47 -16.18 15.11 2.92
C PRO A 47 -16.67 14.47 1.62
N GLY A 48 -16.48 13.17 1.48
CA GLY A 48 -16.93 12.40 0.31
C GLY A 48 -16.00 12.47 -0.90
N ALA A 49 -14.91 13.23 -0.83
CA ALA A 49 -13.90 13.29 -1.88
C ALA A 49 -12.68 12.43 -1.53
N TYR A 50 -12.09 11.82 -2.55
CA TYR A 50 -10.80 11.13 -2.46
C TYR A 50 -9.76 11.83 -3.32
N PRO A 51 -8.47 11.77 -2.95
CA PRO A 51 -7.42 12.34 -3.76
C PRO A 51 -7.29 11.56 -5.08
N SER A 52 -7.03 12.31 -6.15
CA SER A 52 -6.80 11.79 -7.49
C SER A 52 -5.35 11.37 -7.74
N SER A 53 -4.43 11.83 -6.89
CA SER A 53 -2.99 11.59 -6.97
C SER A 53 -2.33 11.72 -5.59
N LEU A 54 -1.13 11.18 -5.41
CA LEU A 54 -0.40 11.32 -4.14
C LEU A 54 0.10 12.75 -3.92
N GLU A 55 0.37 13.49 -4.99
CA GLU A 55 0.78 14.89 -4.97
C GLU A 55 -0.30 15.78 -4.37
N GLU A 56 -1.58 15.45 -4.60
CA GLU A 56 -2.71 16.17 -4.04
C GLU A 56 -2.72 16.11 -2.50
N LEU A 57 -2.33 14.97 -1.92
CA LEU A 57 -2.19 14.84 -0.46
C LEU A 57 -1.13 15.77 0.13
N VAL A 58 -0.03 15.99 -0.61
CA VAL A 58 1.02 16.93 -0.21
C VAL A 58 0.54 18.37 -0.37
N LYS A 59 -0.11 18.69 -1.49
CA LYS A 59 -0.65 20.03 -1.79
C LYS A 59 -1.67 20.48 -0.73
N GLU A 60 -2.56 19.59 -0.32
CA GLU A 60 -3.56 19.85 0.72
C GLU A 60 -2.99 19.79 2.14
N LYS A 61 -1.67 19.60 2.31
CA LYS A 61 -0.99 19.45 3.61
C LYS A 61 -1.58 18.33 4.46
N CYS A 62 -2.01 17.24 3.83
CA CYS A 62 -2.39 16.00 4.50
C CYS A 62 -1.19 15.07 4.68
N LEU A 63 -0.20 15.19 3.80
CA LEU A 63 1.07 14.47 3.86
C LEU A 63 2.24 15.46 3.78
N ARG A 64 3.31 15.22 4.56
CA ARG A 64 4.49 16.11 4.57
C ARG A 64 5.30 16.04 3.28
N ARG A 65 5.45 14.84 2.73
CA ARG A 65 6.18 14.52 1.50
C ARG A 65 5.74 13.14 1.02
N ILE A 66 5.94 12.84 -0.25
CA ILE A 66 5.76 11.49 -0.78
C ILE A 66 6.89 10.61 -0.20
N TYR A 67 6.51 9.58 0.55
CA TYR A 67 7.44 8.60 1.10
C TYR A 67 7.57 7.42 0.14
N PRO A 68 8.78 7.02 -0.29
CA PRO A 68 8.94 5.87 -1.17
C PRO A 68 8.60 4.56 -0.46
N ASP A 69 8.28 3.52 -1.21
CA ASP A 69 8.14 2.15 -0.69
C ASP A 69 9.54 1.57 -0.36
N PRO A 70 9.89 1.28 0.90
CA PRO A 70 11.20 0.74 1.26
C PRO A 70 11.44 -0.70 0.77
N MET A 71 10.39 -1.41 0.35
CA MET A 71 10.48 -2.80 -0.14
C MET A 71 10.49 -2.89 -1.67
N SER A 72 10.20 -1.78 -2.35
CA SER A 72 10.25 -1.69 -3.79
C SER A 72 11.60 -1.19 -4.28
N GLU A 73 12.13 -1.80 -5.33
CA GLU A 73 13.41 -1.40 -5.94
C GLU A 73 13.37 0.02 -6.51
N ASN A 74 12.21 0.43 -7.06
CA ASN A 74 12.02 1.77 -7.61
C ASN A 74 11.34 2.74 -6.61
N GLY A 75 11.07 2.29 -5.39
CA GLY A 75 10.42 3.09 -4.35
C GLY A 75 8.94 3.42 -4.62
N ARG A 76 8.29 2.77 -5.58
CA ARG A 76 6.90 3.10 -5.96
C ARG A 76 5.89 2.20 -5.27
N TRP A 77 4.76 2.82 -4.92
CA TRP A 77 3.62 2.15 -4.34
C TRP A 77 2.67 1.68 -5.44
N HIS A 78 1.94 0.61 -5.16
CA HIS A 78 0.67 0.38 -5.83
C HIS A 78 -0.42 1.12 -5.05
N LEU A 79 -1.37 1.68 -5.79
CA LEU A 79 -2.46 2.47 -5.23
C LEU A 79 -3.70 1.60 -5.11
N LEU A 80 -4.39 1.75 -3.97
CA LEU A 80 -5.68 1.12 -3.73
C LEU A 80 -6.75 2.12 -4.14
N LEU A 81 -7.55 1.76 -5.14
CA LEU A 81 -8.64 2.59 -5.66
C LEU A 81 -9.98 1.96 -5.31
N LEU A 82 -10.97 2.84 -5.07
CA LEU A 82 -12.36 2.39 -5.13
C LEU A 82 -12.70 2.02 -6.58
N PRO A 83 -13.42 0.91 -6.81
CA PRO A 83 -13.90 0.59 -8.13
C PRO A 83 -14.83 1.72 -8.58
N SER A 84 -14.39 2.48 -9.58
CA SER A 84 -15.29 3.40 -10.25
C SER A 84 -16.33 2.56 -11.00
N VAL A 85 -17.56 3.06 -11.07
CA VAL A 85 -18.74 2.39 -11.66
C VAL A 85 -18.51 1.96 -13.13
N THR A 86 -17.38 2.31 -13.74
CA THR A 86 -17.05 1.99 -15.13
C THR A 86 -16.40 0.63 -15.36
N GLU A 87 -15.85 -0.05 -14.35
CA GLU A 87 -15.28 -1.41 -14.51
C GLU A 87 -16.03 -2.51 -13.74
N ALA A 88 -16.89 -2.15 -12.78
CA ALA A 88 -17.88 -3.08 -12.23
C ALA A 88 -19.07 -3.12 -13.21
N GLY A 89 -19.10 -4.13 -14.08
CA GLY A 89 -20.02 -4.27 -15.20
C GLY A 89 -21.49 -3.90 -14.91
N ARG A 90 -22.17 -3.43 -15.97
CA ARG A 90 -23.62 -3.18 -16.08
C ARG A 90 -24.45 -3.94 -15.04
N GLY A 91 -24.68 -3.30 -13.92
CA GLY A 91 -25.53 -3.80 -12.84
C GLY A 91 -25.94 -2.58 -12.03
N SER A 92 -27.18 -2.17 -12.18
CA SER A 92 -27.80 -1.11 -11.39
C SER A 92 -27.72 -1.47 -9.91
N VAL A 93 -26.77 -0.90 -9.17
CA VAL A 93 -26.76 -0.96 -7.70
C VAL A 93 -27.22 0.39 -7.18
N ARG A 94 -28.38 0.35 -6.51
CA ARG A 94 -28.99 1.49 -5.84
C ARG A 94 -27.99 2.14 -4.89
N ALA A 95 -27.91 3.47 -4.92
CA ALA A 95 -27.24 4.27 -3.91
C ALA A 95 -27.88 3.97 -2.55
N GLY A 96 -27.19 3.21 -1.69
CA GLY A 96 -27.75 2.82 -0.40
C GLY A 96 -27.15 1.59 0.28
N GLU A 97 -26.05 1.00 -0.21
CA GLU A 97 -25.39 -0.10 0.50
C GLU A 97 -23.87 0.08 0.56
N THR A 98 -23.38 0.03 1.79
CA THR A 98 -22.01 0.04 2.26
C THR A 98 -21.22 -1.18 1.74
N ARG A 99 -21.10 -1.34 0.42
CA ARG A 99 -20.39 -2.46 -0.26
C ARG A 99 -19.11 -2.01 -0.99
N ALA A 100 -18.82 -0.71 -1.01
CA ALA A 100 -17.63 -0.16 -1.67
C ALA A 100 -16.29 -0.58 -1.03
N ALA A 101 -16.31 -1.08 0.20
CA ALA A 101 -15.13 -1.58 0.90
C ALA A 101 -14.84 -3.08 0.66
N GLU A 102 -15.70 -3.80 -0.08
CA GLU A 102 -15.52 -5.25 -0.29
C GLU A 102 -14.57 -5.56 -1.45
N LYS A 103 -14.39 -4.63 -2.40
CA LYS A 103 -13.50 -4.80 -3.55
C LYS A 103 -12.62 -3.56 -3.71
N LEU A 104 -11.30 -3.76 -3.74
CA LEU A 104 -10.33 -2.70 -4.01
C LEU A 104 -9.54 -3.03 -5.27
N LEU A 105 -9.38 -2.03 -6.12
CA LEU A 105 -8.55 -2.15 -7.31
C LEU A 105 -7.11 -1.78 -6.95
N VAL A 106 -6.16 -2.67 -7.23
CA VAL A 106 -4.73 -2.44 -7.03
C VAL A 106 -4.14 -2.02 -8.37
N VAL A 107 -3.62 -0.80 -8.45
CA VAL A 107 -3.11 -0.21 -9.69
C VAL A 107 -1.68 0.31 -9.48
N PRO A 108 -0.74 0.05 -10.41
CA PRO A 108 0.55 0.73 -10.42
C PRO A 108 0.38 2.23 -10.58
N GLU A 109 1.19 3.03 -9.87
CA GLU A 109 1.12 4.50 -9.91
C GLU A 109 1.22 5.07 -11.35
N GLU A 110 1.97 4.42 -12.25
CA GLU A 110 2.09 4.83 -13.66
C GLU A 110 0.77 4.74 -14.43
N SER A 111 -0.02 3.71 -14.14
CA SER A 111 -1.29 3.44 -14.81
C SER A 111 -2.41 4.35 -14.31
N LEU A 112 -2.20 5.09 -13.22
CA LEU A 112 -3.16 6.01 -12.64
C LEU A 112 -3.66 7.06 -13.66
N LYS A 113 -2.78 7.54 -14.55
CA LYS A 113 -3.11 8.52 -15.60
C LYS A 113 -4.11 8.01 -16.64
N LYS A 114 -4.21 6.68 -16.80
CA LYS A 114 -5.15 6.04 -17.74
C LYS A 114 -6.57 5.98 -17.17
N ILE A 115 -6.72 6.10 -15.85
CA ILE A 115 -8.00 5.97 -15.15
C ILE A 115 -8.68 7.33 -15.09
N ARG A 116 -9.95 7.40 -15.48
CA ARG A 116 -10.76 8.62 -15.35
C ARG A 116 -11.26 8.75 -13.92
N ASN A 117 -10.93 9.87 -13.27
CA ASN A 117 -11.32 10.21 -11.90
C ASN A 117 -10.94 9.11 -10.86
N PRO A 118 -9.63 8.83 -10.68
CA PRO A 118 -9.20 7.85 -9.69
C PRO A 118 -9.54 8.31 -8.28
N GLN A 119 -10.06 7.40 -7.46
CA GLN A 119 -10.37 7.63 -6.05
C GLN A 119 -9.44 6.79 -5.18
N ILE A 120 -8.33 7.39 -4.75
CA ILE A 120 -7.32 6.68 -3.95
C ILE A 120 -7.79 6.57 -2.50
N VAL A 121 -7.89 5.34 -1.99
CA VAL A 121 -8.23 5.04 -0.60
C VAL A 121 -7.05 4.55 0.22
N GLY A 122 -5.94 4.18 -0.43
CA GLY A 122 -4.77 3.68 0.26
C GLY A 122 -3.61 3.34 -0.66
N VAL A 123 -2.59 2.73 -0.07
CA VAL A 123 -1.40 2.24 -0.75
C VAL A 123 -1.09 0.81 -0.31
N VAL A 124 -0.39 0.08 -1.17
CA VAL A 124 0.14 -1.24 -0.90
C VAL A 124 1.51 -1.38 -1.56
N SER A 125 2.41 -2.15 -0.94
CA SER A 125 3.74 -2.33 -1.50
C SER A 125 3.66 -2.99 -2.88
N SER A 126 4.55 -2.57 -3.80
CA SER A 126 4.68 -3.24 -5.10
C SER A 126 5.47 -4.55 -5.01
N SER A 127 6.15 -4.81 -3.89
CA SER A 127 7.01 -5.96 -3.67
C SER A 127 6.21 -7.24 -3.41
N ARG A 128 6.48 -8.29 -4.20
CA ARG A 128 5.91 -9.65 -4.01
C ARG A 128 6.77 -10.54 -3.12
N GLN A 129 7.77 -9.97 -2.44
CA GLN A 129 8.64 -10.73 -1.56
C GLN A 129 7.90 -11.19 -0.30
N LYS A 130 8.32 -12.34 0.24
CA LYS A 130 7.83 -12.87 1.51
C LYS A 130 8.36 -12.04 2.68
N SER A 131 7.50 -11.71 3.63
CA SER A 131 7.83 -10.98 4.83
C SER A 131 8.37 -11.88 5.93
N VAL A 132 9.21 -11.31 6.80
CA VAL A 132 9.67 -11.91 8.04
C VAL A 132 8.60 -11.76 9.12
N LYS A 133 7.98 -10.58 9.20
CA LYS A 133 6.82 -10.33 10.06
C LYS A 133 5.53 -10.81 9.40
N ILE A 134 4.57 -11.31 10.19
CA ILE A 134 3.18 -11.48 9.74
C ILE A 134 2.44 -10.20 10.10
N TYR A 135 1.79 -9.57 9.12
CA TYR A 135 1.03 -8.33 9.32
C TYR A 135 -0.34 -8.47 8.67
N GLN A 136 -1.41 -8.13 9.40
CA GLN A 136 -2.79 -8.36 8.94
C GLN A 136 -3.04 -9.81 8.50
N GLU A 137 -2.40 -10.77 9.17
CA GLU A 137 -2.43 -12.21 8.83
C GLU A 137 -1.84 -12.53 7.43
N GLU A 138 -1.00 -11.64 6.89
CA GLU A 138 -0.37 -11.81 5.58
C GLU A 138 1.16 -11.90 5.69
N GLU A 139 1.72 -12.79 4.87
CA GLU A 139 3.15 -13.07 4.78
C GLU A 139 3.82 -12.40 3.56
N TYR A 140 3.13 -11.52 2.84
CA TYR A 140 3.66 -10.88 1.62
C TYR A 140 3.40 -9.38 1.64
N TYR A 141 4.40 -8.58 1.26
CA TYR A 141 4.30 -7.11 1.35
C TYR A 141 3.21 -6.52 0.46
N ASN A 142 2.99 -7.09 -0.73
CA ASN A 142 1.90 -6.69 -1.64
C ASN A 142 0.49 -7.01 -1.11
N LYS A 143 0.39 -7.60 0.09
CA LYS A 143 -0.86 -7.86 0.79
C LYS A 143 -0.98 -7.08 2.11
N TRP A 144 0.04 -6.29 2.46
CA TRP A 144 -0.02 -5.40 3.62
C TRP A 144 -0.77 -4.13 3.20
N LEU A 145 -2.06 -4.08 3.53
CA LEU A 145 -2.95 -3.04 3.03
C LEU A 145 -2.97 -1.85 3.98
N PHE A 146 -2.70 -0.65 3.44
CA PHE A 146 -2.77 0.60 4.19
C PHE A 146 -3.82 1.49 3.56
N TYR A 147 -5.07 1.40 4.02
CA TYR A 147 -6.18 2.16 3.46
C TYR A 147 -7.14 2.70 4.52
N TYR A 148 -7.83 3.77 4.18
CA TYR A 148 -8.83 4.38 5.05
C TYR A 148 -10.15 3.58 5.03
N GLY A 149 -10.79 3.40 6.18
CA GLY A 149 -12.03 2.64 6.30
C GLY A 149 -11.83 1.12 6.47
N GLN A 150 -10.61 0.67 6.79
CA GLN A 150 -10.34 -0.72 7.14
C GLN A 150 -11.15 -1.12 8.38
N THR A 151 -11.86 -2.23 8.29
CA THR A 151 -12.60 -2.82 9.41
C THR A 151 -11.84 -4.06 9.89
N GLU A 152 -11.60 -4.15 11.19
CA GLU A 152 -10.90 -5.28 11.78
C GLU A 152 -11.64 -6.60 11.47
N GLY A 153 -10.92 -7.60 10.95
CA GLY A 153 -11.47 -8.89 10.55
C GLY A 153 -12.20 -8.95 9.20
N LYS A 154 -12.35 -7.83 8.45
CA LYS A 154 -12.93 -7.83 7.09
C LYS A 154 -11.91 -7.36 6.06
N LYS A 155 -11.35 -8.32 5.30
CA LYS A 155 -10.40 -8.04 4.22
C LYS A 155 -11.13 -7.76 2.90
N PRO A 156 -10.74 -6.73 2.14
CA PRO A 156 -11.27 -6.48 0.81
C PRO A 156 -10.71 -7.50 -0.18
N GLN A 157 -11.50 -7.84 -1.20
CA GLN A 157 -11.03 -8.58 -2.37
C GLN A 157 -10.19 -7.63 -3.24
N LEU A 158 -8.93 -7.99 -3.46
CA LEU A 158 -8.01 -7.21 -4.28
C LEU A 158 -8.12 -7.65 -5.75
N ILE A 159 -8.43 -6.70 -6.63
CA ILE A 159 -8.40 -6.89 -8.07
C ILE A 159 -7.12 -6.24 -8.58
N TYR A 160 -6.16 -7.05 -9.02
CA TYR A 160 -4.92 -6.53 -9.59
C TYR A 160 -5.16 -6.14 -11.04
N GLN A 161 -5.01 -4.85 -11.35
CA GLN A 161 -4.96 -4.40 -12.72
C GLN A 161 -3.50 -4.49 -13.18
N THR A 162 -3.14 -5.62 -13.78
CA THR A 162 -1.84 -5.77 -14.43
C THR A 162 -1.83 -4.81 -15.62
N GLY A 163 -0.89 -3.87 -15.63
CA GLY A 163 -0.64 -3.07 -16.82
C GLY A 163 -0.03 -3.97 -17.87
N ASP A 164 -0.82 -4.33 -18.88
CA ASP A 164 -0.28 -4.79 -20.18
C ASP A 164 0.59 -3.69 -20.82
#